data_AF-A0A151QDD8-F1
#
_entry.id   AF-A0A151QDD8-F1
#
_cell.length_a   1.000
_cell.length_b   1.000
_cell.length_c   1.000
_cell.angle_alpha   90.00
_cell.angle_beta   90.00
_cell.angle_gamma   90.00
#
_symmetry.space_group_name_H-M   'P 1'
#
loop_
_entity.id
_entity.type
_entity.pdbx_description
1 polymer ?
#
loop_
_entity_poly.entity_id
_entity_poly.type
_entity_poly.pdbx_seq_one_letter_code
_entity_poly.pdbx_strand_id
1 'polypeptide(L)'
;FVWVVMLVTFGFGWIGWVDDYRKVVYRNPKGLPAKWKYFWQSVVGLICAFYLAFAVSAQSGQEVLDIFVAWVESGFSMHLPNNADLIVPFFKSISYPLGVWGFIALTYFVIVGTSNAVNLTDGLDGLAIMPTVMVASALAIFAYVAGNAVYSKYLLLPYIPGAGELAVFLAAIAGAGLAFLWFNAYPAQVFMGDVGALALGGALGTVAVIVRQEVVLFIMGGVFVAETLSVMIQVLYFKYSGGKRVFRMAPLHHHYELSGWKETQVVVRFWIITMILVLIGLSTLKLR
;
A
#
# COMPACT_ATOMS: atom_id res chain seq x y z
N PHE A 1 3.26 -15.97 4.80
CA PHE A 1 2.99 -14.57 4.39
C PHE A 1 2.88 -14.37 2.87
N VAL A 2 3.80 -14.90 2.05
CA VAL A 2 3.76 -14.73 0.57
C VAL A 2 2.39 -15.08 -0.04
N TRP A 3 1.78 -16.19 0.36
CA TRP A 3 0.44 -16.59 -0.11
C TRP A 3 -0.64 -15.54 0.11
N VAL A 4 -0.63 -14.86 1.27
CA VAL A 4 -1.60 -13.81 1.60
C VAL A 4 -1.38 -12.60 0.71
N VAL A 5 -0.13 -12.19 0.52
CA VAL A 5 0.21 -11.08 -0.37
C VAL A 5 -0.20 -11.41 -1.80
N MET A 6 0.09 -12.62 -2.29
CA MET A 6 -0.36 -13.06 -3.61
C MET A 6 -1.89 -13.07 -3.74
N LEU A 7 -2.62 -13.52 -2.71
CA LEU A 7 -4.08 -13.46 -2.71
C LEU A 7 -4.58 -12.04 -2.90
N VAL A 8 -4.00 -11.06 -2.19
CA VAL A 8 -4.36 -9.65 -2.36
C VAL A 8 -3.95 -9.13 -3.74
N THR A 9 -2.72 -9.41 -4.19
CA THR A 9 -2.21 -8.96 -5.49
C THR A 9 -3.07 -9.49 -6.65
N PHE A 10 -3.35 -10.80 -6.68
CA PHE A 10 -4.18 -11.41 -7.71
C PHE A 10 -5.65 -11.01 -7.57
N GLY A 11 -6.18 -10.92 -6.34
CA GLY A 11 -7.55 -10.48 -6.10
C GLY A 11 -7.80 -9.06 -6.59
N PHE A 12 -6.90 -8.12 -6.25
CA PHE A 12 -6.98 -6.73 -6.70
C PHE A 12 -6.69 -6.59 -8.20
N GLY A 13 -5.73 -7.37 -8.72
CA GLY A 13 -5.46 -7.46 -10.14
C GLY A 13 -6.65 -7.98 -10.94
N TRP A 14 -7.42 -8.94 -10.42
CA TRP A 14 -8.64 -9.44 -11.05
C TRP A 14 -9.74 -8.38 -11.07
N ILE A 15 -9.90 -7.62 -9.99
CA ILE A 15 -10.84 -6.49 -9.95
C ILE A 15 -10.46 -5.44 -11.01
N GLY A 16 -9.18 -5.09 -11.10
CA GLY A 16 -8.66 -4.18 -12.12
C GLY A 16 -8.83 -4.72 -13.54
N TRP A 17 -8.60 -6.01 -13.75
CA TRP A 17 -8.83 -6.68 -15.03
C TRP A 17 -10.28 -6.58 -15.47
N VAL A 18 -11.23 -6.87 -14.58
CA VAL A 18 -12.66 -6.76 -14.90
C VAL A 18 -13.04 -5.33 -15.26
N ASP A 19 -12.44 -4.33 -14.61
CA ASP A 19 -12.64 -2.93 -14.91
C ASP A 19 -12.11 -2.56 -16.30
N ASP A 20 -10.84 -2.85 -16.58
CA ASP A 20 -10.19 -2.52 -17.85
C ASP A 20 -10.78 -3.31 -19.02
N TYR A 21 -11.12 -4.58 -18.82
CA TYR A 21 -11.82 -5.39 -19.81
C TYR A 21 -13.16 -4.74 -20.22
N ARG A 22 -13.90 -4.17 -19.25
CA ARG A 22 -15.15 -3.45 -19.56
C ARG A 22 -14.92 -2.14 -20.30
N LYS A 23 -13.86 -1.41 -19.98
CA LYS A 23 -13.50 -0.17 -20.69
C LYS A 23 -13.16 -0.46 -22.15
N VAL A 24 -12.36 -1.49 -22.40
CA VAL A 24 -11.82 -1.79 -23.74
C VAL A 24 -12.79 -2.62 -24.59
N VAL A 25 -13.25 -3.76 -24.08
CA VAL A 25 -14.03 -4.73 -24.87
C VAL A 25 -15.47 -4.28 -25.05
N TYR A 26 -16.12 -3.86 -23.96
CA TYR A 26 -17.49 -3.36 -24.01
C TYR A 26 -17.59 -1.87 -24.38
N ARG A 27 -16.46 -1.22 -24.64
CA ARG A 27 -16.36 0.23 -24.96
C ARG A 27 -17.15 1.11 -23.98
N ASN A 28 -17.20 0.70 -22.71
CA ASN A 28 -17.88 1.45 -21.67
C ASN A 28 -16.85 2.33 -20.95
N PRO A 29 -16.75 3.63 -21.26
CA PRO A 29 -15.72 4.51 -20.69
C PRO A 29 -15.82 4.66 -19.17
N LYS A 30 -16.95 4.27 -18.54
CA LYS A 30 -17.11 4.28 -17.09
C LYS A 30 -16.52 3.04 -16.39
N GLY A 31 -16.21 1.98 -17.14
CA GLY A 31 -15.73 0.72 -16.58
C GLY A 31 -16.70 0.05 -15.60
N LEU A 32 -16.13 -0.64 -14.61
CA LEU A 32 -16.80 -1.18 -13.44
C LEU A 32 -17.26 -0.02 -12.53
N PRO A 33 -18.55 0.04 -12.13
CA PRO A 33 -19.01 1.08 -11.23
C PRO A 33 -18.19 1.13 -9.93
N ALA A 34 -17.83 2.34 -9.48
CA ALA A 34 -16.99 2.55 -8.31
C ALA A 34 -17.47 1.80 -7.05
N LYS A 35 -18.80 1.67 -6.87
CA LYS A 35 -19.40 0.90 -5.76
C LYS A 35 -18.99 -0.58 -5.78
N TRP A 36 -18.98 -1.20 -6.97
CA TRP A 36 -18.61 -2.61 -7.12
C TRP A 36 -17.09 -2.80 -7.05
N LYS A 37 -16.32 -1.88 -7.61
CA LYS A 37 -14.86 -1.89 -7.48
C LYS A 37 -14.46 -1.83 -6.00
N TYR A 38 -15.00 -0.87 -5.26
CA TYR A 38 -14.75 -0.72 -3.83
C TYR A 38 -15.27 -1.90 -3.03
N PHE A 39 -16.48 -2.40 -3.30
CA PHE A 39 -17.02 -3.58 -2.62
C PHE A 39 -16.09 -4.80 -2.70
N TRP A 40 -15.60 -5.14 -3.89
CA TRP A 40 -14.70 -6.29 -4.03
C TRP A 40 -13.31 -6.06 -3.42
N GLN A 41 -12.79 -4.83 -3.50
CA GLN A 41 -11.57 -4.46 -2.77
C GLN A 41 -11.79 -4.61 -1.26
N SER A 42 -12.96 -4.22 -0.75
CA SER A 42 -13.29 -4.34 0.66
C SER A 42 -13.42 -5.79 1.09
N VAL A 43 -14.02 -6.66 0.28
CA VAL A 43 -14.14 -8.10 0.57
C VAL A 43 -12.75 -8.72 0.70
N VAL A 44 -11.88 -8.55 -0.30
CA VAL A 44 -10.53 -9.11 -0.29
C VAL A 44 -9.68 -8.47 0.83
N GLY A 45 -9.77 -7.15 1.02
CA GLY A 45 -9.06 -6.42 2.05
C GLY A 45 -9.48 -6.83 3.47
N LEU A 46 -10.77 -7.03 3.73
CA LEU A 46 -11.26 -7.51 5.03
C LEU A 46 -10.86 -8.95 5.29
N ILE A 47 -11.00 -9.86 4.31
CA ILE A 47 -10.52 -11.25 4.46
C ILE A 47 -9.04 -11.27 4.85
N CYS A 48 -8.22 -10.46 4.17
CA CYS A 48 -6.81 -10.33 4.49
C CYS A 48 -6.59 -9.72 5.89
N ALA A 49 -7.33 -8.68 6.26
CA ALA A 49 -7.21 -8.03 7.56
C ALA A 49 -7.56 -8.97 8.73
N PHE A 50 -8.64 -9.73 8.60
CA PHE A 50 -9.02 -10.75 9.58
C PHE A 50 -7.96 -11.82 9.69
N TYR A 51 -7.47 -12.36 8.57
CA TYR A 51 -6.41 -13.37 8.60
C TYR A 51 -5.13 -12.84 9.28
N LEU A 52 -4.68 -11.64 8.91
CA LEU A 52 -3.46 -11.03 9.46
C LEU A 52 -3.58 -10.70 10.95
N ALA A 53 -4.77 -10.37 11.45
CA ALA A 53 -4.99 -10.09 12.87
C ALA A 53 -4.56 -11.25 13.78
N PHE A 54 -4.67 -12.48 13.30
CA PHE A 54 -4.27 -13.68 14.03
C PHE A 54 -2.92 -14.21 13.54
N ALA A 55 -2.64 -14.13 12.24
CA ALA A 55 -1.41 -14.67 11.65
C ALA A 55 -0.14 -13.90 12.02
N VAL A 56 -0.22 -12.62 12.39
CA VAL A 56 0.97 -11.85 12.83
C VAL A 56 1.44 -12.29 14.22
N SER A 57 0.54 -12.80 15.06
CA SER A 57 0.88 -13.29 16.41
C SER A 57 1.12 -14.80 16.47
N ALA A 58 0.92 -15.53 15.36
CA ALA A 58 1.10 -16.97 15.27
C ALA A 58 2.42 -17.35 14.59
N GLN A 59 3.08 -18.40 15.08
CA GLN A 59 4.28 -18.98 14.47
C GLN A 59 3.95 -20.11 13.50
N SER A 60 2.76 -20.71 13.62
CA SER A 60 2.28 -21.80 12.76
C SER A 60 0.83 -21.59 12.31
N GLY A 61 0.43 -22.22 11.20
CA GLY A 61 -0.95 -22.12 10.69
C GLY A 61 -2.01 -22.70 11.64
N GLN A 62 -1.62 -23.63 12.50
CA GLN A 62 -2.52 -24.23 13.49
C GLN A 62 -2.75 -23.28 14.67
N GLU A 63 -1.70 -22.58 15.12
CA GLU A 63 -1.82 -21.51 16.13
C GLU A 63 -2.75 -20.38 15.68
N VAL A 64 -2.83 -20.07 14.37
CA VAL A 64 -3.78 -19.07 13.87
C VAL A 64 -5.21 -19.44 14.22
N LEU A 65 -5.57 -20.73 14.06
CA LEU A 65 -6.90 -21.23 14.38
C LEU A 65 -7.12 -21.24 15.89
N ASP A 66 -6.11 -21.63 16.67
CA ASP A 66 -6.21 -21.67 18.13
C ASP A 66 -6.44 -20.26 18.72
N ILE A 67 -5.68 -19.25 18.26
CA ILE A 67 -5.86 -17.85 18.68
C ILE A 67 -7.23 -17.32 18.25
N PHE A 68 -7.69 -17.69 17.06
CA PHE A 68 -9.01 -17.31 16.59
C PHE A 68 -10.13 -17.91 17.47
N VAL A 69 -10.08 -19.21 17.76
CA VAL A 69 -11.05 -19.87 18.64
C VAL A 69 -11.02 -19.25 20.04
N ALA A 70 -9.84 -19.02 20.61
CA ALA A 70 -9.69 -18.37 21.90
C ALA A 70 -10.29 -16.95 21.91
N TRP A 71 -10.16 -16.18 20.84
CA TRP A 71 -10.77 -14.86 20.71
C TRP A 71 -12.31 -14.91 20.64
N VAL A 72 -12.87 -15.92 19.97
CA VAL A 72 -14.32 -16.15 19.93
C VAL A 72 -14.84 -16.56 21.31
N GLU A 73 -14.17 -17.50 21.98
CA GLU A 73 -14.52 -17.97 23.32
C GLU A 73 -14.41 -16.87 24.37
N SER A 74 -13.48 -15.92 24.20
CA SER A 74 -13.35 -14.75 25.06
C SER A 74 -14.45 -13.69 24.82
N GLY A 75 -15.48 -13.97 24.02
CA GLY A 75 -16.53 -13.03 23.67
C GLY A 75 -16.01 -11.82 22.89
N PHE A 76 -15.01 -12.02 22.03
CA PHE A 76 -14.37 -10.98 21.19
C PHE A 76 -13.57 -9.92 21.95
N SER A 77 -13.25 -10.17 23.23
CA SER A 77 -12.57 -9.21 24.13
C SER A 77 -11.07 -9.47 24.36
N MET A 78 -10.42 -10.34 23.57
CA MET A 78 -9.00 -10.63 23.75
C MET A 78 -8.12 -9.41 23.43
N HIS A 79 -7.25 -9.05 24.36
CA HIS A 79 -6.10 -8.21 24.06
C HIS A 79 -5.09 -9.07 23.31
N LEU A 80 -4.83 -8.73 22.03
CA LEU A 80 -3.71 -9.32 21.29
C LEU A 80 -2.41 -9.10 22.07
N PRO A 81 -1.46 -10.05 22.03
CA PRO A 81 -0.15 -9.83 22.63
C PRO A 81 0.51 -8.56 22.06
N ASN A 82 1.41 -7.93 22.83
CA ASN A 82 2.11 -6.65 22.52
C ASN A 82 2.74 -6.53 21.12
N ASN A 83 2.82 -7.62 20.36
CA ASN A 83 3.29 -7.64 18.98
C ASN A 83 2.28 -7.07 17.97
N ALA A 84 1.04 -6.78 18.38
CA ALA A 84 0.00 -6.20 17.53
C ALA A 84 -0.15 -4.66 17.65
N ASP A 85 0.63 -4.00 18.50
CA ASP A 85 0.55 -2.55 18.70
C ASP A 85 1.04 -1.76 17.49
N LEU A 86 0.38 -0.63 17.19
CA LEU A 86 0.85 0.28 16.16
C LEU A 86 2.18 0.91 16.61
N ILE A 87 3.21 0.73 15.78
CA ILE A 87 4.53 1.27 16.07
C ILE A 87 4.65 2.68 15.52
N VAL A 88 4.92 3.64 16.40
CA VAL A 88 5.24 5.01 15.99
C VAL A 88 6.72 5.07 15.61
N PRO A 89 7.08 5.38 14.35
CA PRO A 89 8.48 5.51 13.97
C PRO A 89 9.14 6.64 14.76
N PHE A 90 10.45 6.54 15.00
CA PHE A 90 11.28 7.47 15.77
C PHE A 90 11.08 7.49 17.30
N PHE A 91 10.13 6.73 17.86
CA PHE A 91 9.93 6.63 19.31
C PHE A 91 9.94 5.16 19.78
N LYS A 92 10.92 4.76 20.60
CA LYS A 92 11.08 3.36 21.07
C LYS A 92 9.98 2.85 22.00
N SER A 93 9.38 3.75 22.78
CA SER A 93 8.52 3.38 23.91
C SER A 93 7.05 3.69 23.69
N ILE A 94 6.69 4.29 22.55
CA ILE A 94 5.32 4.65 22.23
C ILE A 94 4.77 3.64 21.22
N SER A 95 4.05 2.65 21.74
CA SER A 95 3.22 1.74 20.96
C SER A 95 1.75 1.99 21.31
N TYR A 96 0.86 2.04 20.31
CA TYR A 96 -0.56 2.23 20.55
C TYR A 96 -1.28 0.87 20.48
N PRO A 97 -1.89 0.39 21.57
CA PRO A 97 -2.60 -0.89 21.58
C PRO A 97 -3.93 -0.74 20.84
N LEU A 98 -3.94 -1.16 19.57
CA LEU A 98 -5.12 -1.08 18.71
C LEU A 98 -6.21 -2.11 19.08
N GLY A 99 -5.83 -3.20 19.73
CA GLY A 99 -6.67 -4.39 19.87
C GLY A 99 -6.99 -5.04 18.51
N VAL A 100 -7.75 -6.14 18.52
CA VAL A 100 -8.11 -6.89 17.30
C VAL A 100 -8.87 -6.01 16.31
N TRP A 101 -9.91 -5.32 16.76
CA TRP A 101 -10.74 -4.49 15.90
C TRP A 101 -10.00 -3.29 15.32
N GLY A 102 -9.17 -2.61 16.12
CA GLY A 102 -8.35 -1.50 15.63
C GLY A 102 -7.30 -1.97 14.63
N PHE A 103 -6.69 -3.15 14.83
CA PHE A 103 -5.75 -3.73 13.88
C PHE A 103 -6.43 -4.09 12.56
N ILE A 104 -7.62 -4.70 12.60
CA ILE A 104 -8.40 -5.03 11.40
C ILE A 104 -8.76 -3.75 10.63
N ALA A 105 -9.25 -2.72 11.33
CA ALA A 105 -9.59 -1.44 10.70
C ALA A 105 -8.37 -0.78 10.06
N LEU A 106 -7.25 -0.70 10.78
CA LEU A 106 -5.99 -0.15 10.25
C LEU A 106 -5.54 -0.94 9.01
N THR A 107 -5.48 -2.27 9.10
CA THR A 107 -5.04 -3.14 8.01
C THR A 107 -5.91 -2.95 6.78
N TYR A 108 -7.23 -2.89 6.96
CA TYR A 108 -8.17 -2.58 5.89
C TYR A 108 -7.86 -1.25 5.21
N PHE A 109 -7.69 -0.18 5.99
CA PHE A 109 -7.41 1.15 5.45
C PHE A 109 -6.04 1.22 4.75
N VAL A 110 -5.02 0.54 5.28
CA VAL A 110 -3.70 0.49 4.65
C VAL A 110 -3.78 -0.26 3.31
N ILE A 111 -4.37 -1.46 3.26
CA ILE A 111 -4.44 -2.26 2.03
C ILE A 111 -5.29 -1.57 0.96
N VAL A 112 -6.54 -1.23 1.29
CA VAL A 112 -7.48 -0.63 0.32
C VAL A 112 -7.07 0.81 -0.01
N GLY A 113 -6.58 1.56 0.98
CA GLY A 113 -6.11 2.93 0.80
C GLY A 113 -4.89 2.99 -0.10
N THR A 114 -3.85 2.19 0.14
CA THR A 114 -2.64 2.17 -0.71
C THR A 114 -2.96 1.70 -2.13
N SER A 115 -3.85 0.72 -2.30
CA SER A 115 -4.31 0.29 -3.63
C SER A 115 -4.97 1.42 -4.43
N ASN A 116 -5.90 2.15 -3.82
CA ASN A 116 -6.53 3.29 -4.49
C ASN A 116 -5.56 4.47 -4.66
N ALA A 117 -4.61 4.65 -3.74
CA ALA A 117 -3.62 5.71 -3.84
C ALA A 117 -2.67 5.52 -5.04
N VAL A 118 -2.20 4.29 -5.28
CA VAL A 118 -1.39 3.97 -6.46
C VAL A 118 -2.22 4.14 -7.73
N ASN A 119 -3.48 3.69 -7.75
CA ASN A 119 -4.39 3.86 -8.89
C ASN A 119 -4.65 5.34 -9.24
N LEU A 120 -4.91 6.19 -8.25
CA LEU A 120 -5.07 7.64 -8.49
C LEU A 120 -3.79 8.32 -8.98
N THR A 121 -2.62 7.72 -8.75
CA THR A 121 -1.32 8.27 -9.17
C THR A 121 -0.93 7.80 -10.58
N ASP A 122 -1.56 6.75 -11.11
CA ASP A 122 -1.29 6.19 -12.45
C ASP A 122 -2.00 7.01 -13.55
N GLY A 123 -1.72 8.31 -13.58
CA GLY A 123 -2.31 9.28 -14.53
C GLY A 123 -1.35 9.82 -15.59
N LEU A 124 -0.05 9.59 -15.44
CA LEU A 124 1.02 10.03 -16.37
C LEU A 124 2.07 8.92 -16.56
N ASP A 125 2.77 8.97 -17.69
CA ASP A 125 3.76 7.97 -18.10
C ASP A 125 4.91 7.83 -17.08
N GLY A 126 5.03 6.66 -16.46
CA GLY A 126 6.05 6.37 -15.45
C GLY A 126 5.82 7.00 -14.07
N LEU A 127 4.71 7.73 -13.86
CA LEU A 127 4.46 8.45 -12.61
C LEU A 127 4.26 7.51 -11.42
N ALA A 128 3.50 6.44 -11.58
CA ALA A 128 3.19 5.51 -10.49
C ALA A 128 4.27 4.43 -10.30
N ILE A 129 4.78 3.83 -11.39
CA ILE A 129 5.61 2.62 -11.28
C ILE A 129 6.96 2.86 -10.59
N MET A 130 7.66 3.95 -10.89
CA MET A 130 8.99 4.15 -10.31
C MET A 130 8.91 4.41 -8.79
N PRO A 131 7.97 5.23 -8.28
CA PRO A 131 7.67 5.27 -6.85
C PRO A 131 7.33 3.90 -6.25
N THR A 132 6.53 3.07 -6.93
CA THR A 132 6.23 1.71 -6.47
C THR A 132 7.50 0.86 -6.36
N VAL A 133 8.39 0.91 -7.35
CA VAL A 133 9.67 0.18 -7.34
C VAL A 133 10.55 0.61 -6.16
N MET A 134 10.68 1.92 -5.92
CA MET A 134 11.48 2.44 -4.81
C MET A 134 10.91 2.01 -3.45
N VAL A 135 9.59 2.11 -3.26
CA VAL A 135 8.91 1.70 -2.02
C VAL A 135 8.98 0.18 -1.84
N ALA A 136 8.79 -0.61 -2.89
CA ALA A 136 8.92 -2.08 -2.85
C ALA A 136 10.34 -2.49 -2.43
N SER A 137 11.36 -1.86 -3.02
CA SER A 137 12.77 -2.14 -2.72
C SER A 137 13.09 -1.81 -1.26
N ALA A 138 12.58 -0.70 -0.73
CA ALA A 138 12.75 -0.34 0.67
C ALA A 138 12.03 -1.30 1.61
N LEU A 139 10.78 -1.68 1.30
CA LEU A 139 10.05 -2.70 2.07
C LEU A 139 10.74 -4.07 2.02
N ALA A 140 11.46 -4.41 0.94
CA ALA A 140 12.24 -5.64 0.87
C ALA A 140 13.36 -5.66 1.92
N ILE A 141 14.01 -4.51 2.17
CA ILE A 141 15.00 -4.36 3.23
C ILE A 141 14.33 -4.54 4.61
N PHE A 142 13.18 -3.91 4.85
CA PHE A 142 12.43 -4.10 6.10
C PHE A 142 12.00 -5.56 6.31
N ALA A 143 11.50 -6.22 5.28
CA ALA A 143 11.10 -7.63 5.32
C ALA A 143 12.28 -8.54 5.67
N TYR A 144 13.44 -8.31 5.03
CA TYR A 144 14.65 -9.07 5.31
C TYR A 144 15.14 -8.88 6.75
N VAL A 145 15.16 -7.63 7.24
CA VAL A 145 15.59 -7.30 8.60
C VAL A 145 14.62 -7.87 9.64
N ALA A 146 13.31 -7.68 9.48
CA ALA A 146 12.29 -8.20 10.39
C ALA A 146 12.26 -9.74 10.41
N GLY A 147 12.57 -10.38 9.28
CA GLY A 147 12.66 -11.83 9.16
C GLY A 147 13.97 -12.46 9.67
N ASN A 148 14.96 -11.67 10.08
CA ASN A 148 16.24 -12.16 10.59
C ASN A 148 16.40 -11.90 12.09
N ALA A 149 16.53 -12.94 12.90
CA ALA A 149 16.58 -12.84 14.36
C ALA A 149 17.76 -12.01 14.91
N VAL A 150 18.88 -11.93 14.17
CA VAL A 150 20.06 -11.15 14.57
C VAL A 150 19.82 -9.67 14.29
N TYR A 151 19.39 -9.33 13.07
CA TYR A 151 19.18 -7.93 12.68
C TYR A 151 17.97 -7.30 13.35
N SER A 152 16.86 -8.03 13.51
CA SER A 152 15.68 -7.54 14.22
C SER A 152 16.01 -7.19 15.68
N LYS A 153 16.78 -8.03 16.37
CA LYS A 153 17.26 -7.76 17.73
C LYS A 153 18.21 -6.56 17.80
N TYR A 154 19.15 -6.44 16.85
CA TYR A 154 20.11 -5.35 16.82
C TYR A 154 19.44 -3.98 16.57
N LEU A 155 18.45 -3.94 15.67
CA LEU A 155 17.73 -2.72 15.28
C LEU A 155 16.46 -2.48 16.09
N LEU A 156 16.18 -3.31 17.10
CA LEU A 156 14.99 -3.24 17.95
C LEU A 156 13.69 -3.25 17.14
N LEU A 157 13.65 -4.08 16.11
CA LEU A 157 12.45 -4.34 15.31
C LEU A 157 11.75 -5.61 15.80
N PRO A 158 10.40 -5.68 15.71
CA PRO A 158 9.68 -6.92 15.94
C PRO A 158 10.22 -8.01 15.02
N TYR A 159 10.58 -9.15 15.62
CA TYR A 159 10.99 -10.30 14.85
C TYR A 159 9.75 -11.03 14.33
N ILE A 160 9.70 -11.25 13.01
CA ILE A 160 8.56 -11.88 12.34
C ILE A 160 9.08 -13.08 11.55
N PRO A 161 8.97 -14.29 12.10
CA PRO A 161 9.45 -15.51 11.44
C PRO A 161 8.87 -15.65 10.03
N GLY A 162 9.72 -15.91 9.04
CA GLY A 162 9.30 -16.09 7.64
C GLY A 162 8.94 -14.80 6.89
N ALA A 163 9.06 -13.61 7.50
CA ALA A 163 8.87 -12.35 6.77
C ALA A 163 9.94 -12.13 5.69
N GLY A 164 11.12 -12.74 5.82
CA GLY A 164 12.21 -12.64 4.84
C GLY A 164 11.82 -13.10 3.43
N GLU A 165 10.89 -14.05 3.30
CA GLU A 165 10.36 -14.51 2.01
C GLU A 165 9.66 -13.38 1.22
N LEU A 166 9.12 -12.37 1.92
CA LEU A 166 8.52 -11.21 1.27
C LEU A 166 9.56 -10.36 0.55
N ALA A 167 10.84 -10.41 0.95
CA ALA A 167 11.90 -9.70 0.25
C ALA A 167 12.07 -10.23 -1.19
N VAL A 168 11.90 -11.53 -1.41
CA VAL A 168 11.92 -12.14 -2.77
C VAL A 168 10.76 -11.62 -3.60
N PHE A 169 9.55 -11.64 -3.03
CA PHE A 169 8.35 -11.13 -3.69
C PHE A 169 8.47 -9.64 -4.07
N LEU A 170 8.98 -8.81 -3.16
CA LEU A 170 9.18 -7.37 -3.39
C LEU A 170 10.31 -7.09 -4.39
N ALA A 171 11.40 -7.88 -4.37
CA ALA A 171 12.44 -7.81 -5.38
C ALA A 171 11.90 -8.18 -6.77
N ALA A 172 10.99 -9.16 -6.85
CA ALA A 172 10.29 -9.49 -8.10
C ALA A 172 9.41 -8.32 -8.58
N ILE A 173 8.67 -7.64 -7.68
CA ILE A 173 7.94 -6.41 -8.01
C ILE A 173 8.89 -5.33 -8.52
N ALA A 174 10.02 -5.11 -7.85
CA ALA A 174 10.99 -4.09 -8.26
C ALA A 174 11.56 -4.38 -9.65
N GLY A 175 11.97 -5.63 -9.92
CA GLY A 175 12.48 -6.05 -11.23
C GLY A 175 11.43 -5.95 -12.34
N ALA A 176 10.22 -6.46 -12.10
CA ALA A 176 9.11 -6.35 -13.05
C ALA A 176 8.70 -4.89 -13.30
N GLY A 177 8.72 -4.06 -12.26
CA GLY A 177 8.41 -2.64 -12.37
C GLY A 177 9.46 -1.85 -13.16
N LEU A 178 10.75 -2.17 -13.00
CA LEU A 178 11.80 -1.58 -13.84
C LEU A 178 11.68 -2.02 -15.31
N ALA A 179 11.36 -3.29 -15.56
CA ALA A 179 11.09 -3.78 -16.90
C ALA A 179 9.83 -3.14 -17.52
N PHE A 180 8.78 -2.94 -16.74
CA PHE A 180 7.59 -2.21 -17.17
C PHE A 180 7.91 -0.74 -17.48
N LEU A 181 8.69 -0.07 -16.61
CA LEU A 181 9.11 1.32 -16.82
C LEU A 181 9.87 1.49 -18.13
N TRP A 182 10.63 0.50 -18.59
CA TRP A 182 11.28 0.55 -19.92
C TRP A 182 10.30 0.82 -21.06
N PHE A 183 9.08 0.28 -20.97
CA PHE A 183 8.03 0.46 -21.99
C PHE A 183 7.02 1.56 -21.62
N ASN A 184 6.93 1.93 -20.35
CA ASN A 184 5.98 2.93 -19.85
C ASN A 184 6.60 4.33 -19.68
N ALA A 185 7.93 4.46 -19.71
CA ALA A 185 8.58 5.77 -19.71
C ALA A 185 8.16 6.58 -20.92
N TYR A 186 7.91 7.88 -20.71
CA TYR A 186 7.41 8.77 -21.76
C TYR A 186 8.30 8.76 -23.01
N PRO A 187 7.73 8.59 -24.22
CA PRO A 187 6.32 8.30 -24.50
C PRO A 187 5.94 6.83 -24.28
N ALA A 188 4.88 6.54 -23.52
CA ALA A 188 4.49 5.17 -23.17
C ALA A 188 4.03 4.33 -24.36
N GLN A 189 4.48 3.08 -24.38
CA GLN A 189 4.06 2.02 -25.30
C GLN A 189 3.04 1.08 -24.64
N VAL A 190 3.09 0.98 -23.31
CA VAL A 190 2.21 0.13 -22.50
C VAL A 190 1.73 0.93 -21.29
N PHE A 191 0.43 0.88 -21.02
CA PHE A 191 -0.18 1.46 -19.83
C PHE A 191 -0.36 0.40 -18.74
N MET A 192 -0.26 0.82 -17.47
CA MET A 192 -0.36 -0.10 -16.34
C MET A 192 -1.80 -0.59 -16.13
N GLY A 193 -2.75 0.33 -16.29
CA GLY A 193 -4.16 0.06 -16.10
C GLY A 193 -4.52 -0.19 -14.63
N ASP A 194 -5.81 -0.38 -14.38
CA ASP A 194 -6.32 -0.71 -13.05
C ASP A 194 -5.81 -2.07 -12.58
N VAL A 195 -5.50 -3.00 -13.50
CA VAL A 195 -4.89 -4.30 -13.19
C VAL A 195 -3.61 -4.12 -12.37
N GLY A 196 -2.65 -3.35 -12.91
CA GLY A 196 -1.35 -3.17 -12.28
C GLY A 196 -1.45 -2.27 -11.05
N ALA A 197 -2.13 -1.13 -11.17
CA ALA A 197 -2.12 -0.12 -10.11
C ALA A 197 -2.82 -0.62 -8.83
N LEU A 198 -3.96 -1.30 -8.97
CA LEU A 198 -4.66 -1.87 -7.81
C LEU A 198 -3.85 -3.00 -7.16
N ALA A 199 -3.31 -3.91 -7.98
CA ALA A 199 -2.54 -5.05 -7.50
C ALA A 199 -1.27 -4.62 -6.76
N LEU A 200 -0.49 -3.68 -7.33
CA LEU A 200 0.75 -3.18 -6.76
C LEU A 200 0.51 -2.43 -5.46
N GLY A 201 -0.47 -1.52 -5.42
CA GLY A 201 -0.78 -0.81 -4.18
C GLY A 201 -1.32 -1.72 -3.08
N GLY A 202 -2.14 -2.73 -3.42
CA GLY A 202 -2.60 -3.74 -2.45
C GLY A 202 -1.46 -4.61 -1.93
N ALA A 203 -0.51 -4.98 -2.79
CA ALA A 203 0.67 -5.74 -2.43
C ALA A 203 1.56 -4.97 -1.43
N LEU A 204 1.88 -3.70 -1.73
CA LEU A 204 2.69 -2.85 -0.86
C LEU A 204 2.02 -2.63 0.50
N GLY A 205 0.72 -2.34 0.51
CA GLY A 205 -0.06 -2.18 1.75
C GLY A 205 -0.03 -3.44 2.61
N THR A 206 -0.24 -4.61 2.00
CA THR A 206 -0.27 -5.90 2.71
C THR A 206 1.10 -6.23 3.31
N VAL A 207 2.17 -6.05 2.54
CA VAL A 207 3.54 -6.27 3.02
C VAL A 207 3.85 -5.33 4.18
N ALA A 208 3.53 -4.03 4.07
CA ALA A 208 3.81 -3.06 5.11
C ALA A 208 3.14 -3.40 6.45
N VAL A 209 1.90 -3.91 6.41
CA VAL A 209 1.22 -4.42 7.61
C VAL A 209 1.93 -5.64 8.17
N ILE A 210 2.34 -6.59 7.31
CA ILE A 210 3.06 -7.79 7.77
C ILE A 210 4.38 -7.42 8.45
N VAL A 211 5.15 -6.47 7.90
CA VAL A 211 6.45 -6.06 8.45
C VAL A 211 6.36 -4.98 9.54
N ARG A 212 5.14 -4.58 9.94
CA ARG A 212 4.87 -3.55 10.98
C ARG A 212 5.45 -2.18 10.64
N GLN A 213 5.37 -1.81 9.36
CA GLN A 213 5.88 -0.57 8.80
C GLN A 213 4.76 0.25 8.12
N GLU A 214 3.57 0.27 8.70
CA GLU A 214 2.40 0.96 8.16
C GLU A 214 2.63 2.47 8.06
N VAL A 215 3.14 3.08 9.14
CA VAL A 215 3.46 4.51 9.16
C VAL A 215 4.66 4.83 8.25
N VAL A 216 5.63 3.93 8.18
CA VAL A 216 6.78 4.11 7.29
C VAL A 216 6.35 4.01 5.82
N LEU A 217 5.42 3.11 5.47
CA LEU A 217 4.79 3.08 4.14
C LEU A 217 4.08 4.41 3.84
N PHE A 218 3.35 4.98 4.80
CA PHE A 218 2.72 6.29 4.64
C PHE A 218 3.74 7.39 4.30
N ILE A 219 4.92 7.36 4.92
CA ILE A 219 6.02 8.29 4.64
C ILE A 219 6.64 8.00 3.26
N MET A 220 7.09 6.77 3.02
CA MET A 220 7.78 6.37 1.78
C MET A 220 6.88 6.53 0.55
N GLY A 221 5.59 6.20 0.68
CA GLY A 221 4.55 6.41 -0.32
C GLY A 221 3.93 7.80 -0.29
N GLY A 222 4.61 8.80 0.28
CA GLY A 222 4.05 10.14 0.49
C GLY A 222 3.57 10.84 -0.78
N VAL A 223 4.13 10.51 -1.95
CA VAL A 223 3.58 10.96 -3.24
C VAL A 223 2.19 10.38 -3.50
N PHE A 224 1.99 9.07 -3.33
CA PHE A 224 0.67 8.42 -3.44
C PHE A 224 -0.34 9.00 -2.45
N VAL A 225 0.13 9.28 -1.22
CA VAL A 225 -0.67 9.91 -0.17
C VAL A 225 -1.07 11.33 -0.57
N ALA A 226 -0.13 12.15 -1.04
CA ALA A 226 -0.39 13.53 -1.45
C ALA A 226 -1.37 13.59 -2.62
N GLU A 227 -1.22 12.71 -3.61
CA GLU A 227 -2.15 12.56 -4.73
C GLU A 227 -3.56 12.24 -4.24
N THR A 228 -3.69 11.25 -3.36
CA THR A 228 -4.98 10.84 -2.78
C THR A 228 -5.63 11.93 -1.95
N LEU A 229 -4.86 12.58 -1.07
CA LEU A 229 -5.34 13.68 -0.24
C LEU A 229 -5.79 14.87 -1.09
N SER A 230 -5.12 15.15 -2.20
CA SER A 230 -5.52 16.22 -3.10
C SER A 230 -6.91 15.98 -3.70
N VAL A 231 -7.22 14.74 -4.08
CA VAL A 231 -8.53 14.34 -4.58
C VAL A 231 -9.58 14.46 -3.48
N MET A 232 -9.28 13.96 -2.28
CA MET A 232 -10.20 14.05 -1.13
C MET A 232 -10.52 15.52 -0.79
N ILE A 233 -9.50 16.36 -0.65
CA ILE A 233 -9.65 17.79 -0.35
C ILE A 233 -10.45 18.47 -1.46
N GLN A 234 -10.13 18.22 -2.72
CA GLN A 234 -10.81 18.82 -3.86
C GLN A 234 -12.30 18.46 -3.87
N VAL A 235 -12.66 17.19 -3.70
CA VAL A 235 -14.05 16.72 -3.72
C VAL A 235 -14.84 17.25 -2.52
N LEU A 236 -14.26 17.22 -1.32
CA LEU A 236 -14.90 17.74 -0.12
C LEU A 236 -15.13 19.25 -0.22
N TYR A 237 -14.10 19.99 -0.66
CA TYR A 237 -14.20 21.44 -0.81
C TYR A 237 -15.18 21.85 -1.92
N PHE A 238 -15.21 21.14 -3.05
CA PHE A 238 -16.16 21.42 -4.13
C PHE A 238 -17.61 21.27 -3.65
N LYS A 239 -17.91 20.23 -2.87
CA LYS A 239 -19.24 20.01 -2.27
C LYS A 239 -19.56 21.07 -1.22
N TYR A 240 -18.63 21.40 -0.34
CA TYR A 240 -18.82 22.37 0.74
C TYR A 240 -18.99 23.81 0.23
N SER A 241 -18.17 24.21 -0.74
CA SER A 241 -18.12 25.59 -1.26
C SER A 241 -19.15 25.90 -2.34
N GLY A 242 -19.97 24.92 -2.74
CA GLY A 242 -20.96 25.07 -3.81
C GLY A 242 -20.34 25.19 -5.20
N GLY A 243 -19.17 24.59 -5.44
CA GLY A 243 -18.56 24.50 -6.76
C GLY A 243 -17.20 25.16 -6.92
N LYS A 244 -16.59 25.70 -5.86
CA LYS A 244 -15.21 26.24 -5.92
C LYS A 244 -14.19 25.10 -5.85
N ARG A 245 -13.00 25.33 -6.41
CA ARG A 245 -11.91 24.35 -6.50
C ARG A 245 -10.68 24.86 -5.74
N VAL A 246 -9.98 23.97 -5.02
CA VAL A 246 -8.73 24.31 -4.31
C VAL A 246 -7.56 24.22 -5.29
N PHE A 247 -7.47 23.10 -5.99
CA PHE A 247 -6.50 22.85 -7.05
C PHE A 247 -7.14 23.11 -8.43
N ARG A 248 -6.33 23.46 -9.42
CA ARG A 248 -6.78 23.64 -10.83
C ARG A 248 -7.52 22.39 -11.34
N MET A 249 -6.93 21.22 -11.05
CA MET A 249 -7.48 19.90 -11.25
C MET A 249 -6.90 18.98 -10.17
N ALA A 250 -7.64 17.95 -9.77
CA ALA A 250 -7.12 16.87 -8.94
C ALA A 250 -7.12 15.59 -9.80
N PRO A 251 -6.08 14.73 -9.70
CA PRO A 251 -4.99 14.73 -8.70
C PRO A 251 -3.90 15.81 -8.91
N LEU A 252 -2.88 15.88 -8.04
CA LEU A 252 -1.84 16.93 -8.00
C LEU A 252 -1.02 17.01 -9.28
N HIS A 253 -0.70 15.89 -9.93
CA HIS A 253 0.07 15.94 -11.18
C HIS A 253 -0.63 16.81 -12.25
N HIS A 254 -1.95 16.67 -12.42
CA HIS A 254 -2.72 17.53 -13.34
C HIS A 254 -2.76 18.99 -12.89
N HIS A 255 -2.73 19.26 -11.59
CA HIS A 255 -2.58 20.63 -11.11
C HIS A 255 -1.28 21.26 -11.61
N TYR A 256 -0.16 20.52 -11.56
CA TYR A 256 1.13 21.01 -12.04
C TYR A 256 1.20 21.14 -13.57
N GLU A 257 0.60 20.21 -14.32
CA GLU A 257 0.50 20.32 -15.78
C GLU A 257 -0.26 21.58 -16.21
N LEU A 258 -1.43 21.82 -15.60
CA LEU A 258 -2.21 23.05 -15.82
C LEU A 258 -1.53 24.31 -15.28
N SER A 259 -0.45 24.15 -14.51
CA SER A 259 0.42 25.24 -14.06
C SER A 259 1.57 25.53 -15.03
N GLY A 260 1.66 24.81 -16.14
CA GLY A 260 2.65 24.99 -17.20
C GLY A 260 3.87 24.06 -17.09
N TRP A 261 3.86 23.06 -16.20
CA TRP A 261 4.94 22.06 -16.15
C TRP A 261 4.74 21.02 -17.25
N LYS A 262 5.85 20.53 -17.82
CA LYS A 262 5.81 19.39 -18.75
C LYS A 262 5.51 18.11 -17.97
N GLU A 263 4.82 17.15 -18.58
CA GLU A 263 4.55 15.83 -17.99
C GLU A 263 5.82 15.17 -17.43
N THR A 264 6.87 15.07 -18.26
CA THR A 264 8.17 14.51 -17.84
C THR A 264 8.82 15.26 -16.68
N GLN A 265 8.60 16.58 -16.58
CA GLN A 265 9.08 17.39 -15.46
C GLN A 265 8.34 17.07 -14.16
N VAL A 266 7.02 16.83 -14.22
CA VAL A 266 6.22 16.39 -13.06
C VAL A 266 6.70 15.01 -12.59
N VAL A 267 6.79 14.06 -13.52
CA VAL A 267 7.20 12.67 -13.26
C VAL A 267 8.57 12.61 -12.57
N VAL A 268 9.60 13.21 -13.17
CA VAL A 268 10.97 13.18 -12.61
C VAL A 268 11.03 13.85 -11.24
N ARG A 269 10.30 14.95 -11.02
CA ARG A 269 10.26 15.61 -9.70
C ARG A 269 9.59 14.74 -8.64
N PHE A 270 8.53 14.03 -8.99
CA PHE A 270 7.85 13.11 -8.08
C PHE A 270 8.73 11.90 -7.76
N TRP A 271 9.55 11.44 -8.70
CA TRP A 271 10.58 10.42 -8.43
C TRP A 271 11.63 10.92 -7.44
N ILE A 272 12.14 12.14 -7.60
CA ILE A 272 13.11 12.75 -6.67
C ILE A 272 12.50 12.85 -5.27
N ILE A 273 11.27 13.33 -5.15
CA ILE A 273 10.56 13.43 -3.87
C ILE A 273 10.40 12.03 -3.25
N THR A 274 9.98 11.04 -4.03
CA THR A 274 9.83 9.66 -3.54
C THR A 274 11.15 9.08 -3.06
N MET A 275 12.24 9.30 -3.80
CA MET A 275 13.58 8.85 -3.39
C MET A 275 13.98 9.44 -2.02
N ILE A 276 13.74 10.74 -1.81
CA ILE A 276 14.00 11.39 -0.52
C ILE A 276 13.13 10.78 0.58
N LEU A 277 11.84 10.60 0.34
CA LEU A 277 10.89 10.00 1.29
C LEU A 277 11.26 8.55 1.65
N VAL A 278 11.73 7.77 0.67
CA VAL A 278 12.22 6.41 0.88
C VAL A 278 13.48 6.42 1.75
N LEU A 279 14.42 7.32 1.51
CA LEU A 279 15.61 7.47 2.37
C LEU A 279 15.24 7.88 3.80
N ILE A 280 14.27 8.78 3.96
CA ILE A 280 13.72 9.14 5.28
C ILE A 280 13.09 7.90 5.93
N GLY A 281 12.29 7.12 5.19
CA GLY A 281 11.72 5.87 5.69
C GLY A 281 12.78 4.87 6.13
N LEU A 282 13.81 4.62 5.31
CA LEU A 282 14.92 3.73 5.65
C LEU A 282 15.73 4.21 6.86
N SER A 283 15.84 5.53 7.07
CA SER A 283 16.52 6.06 8.26
C SER A 283 15.85 5.62 9.57
N THR A 284 14.55 5.30 9.54
CA THR A 284 13.80 4.78 10.71
C THR A 284 14.27 3.40 11.16
N LEU A 285 15.03 2.66 10.35
CA LEU A 285 15.66 1.40 10.76
C LEU A 285 16.63 1.61 11.92
N LYS A 286 17.36 2.73 11.94
CA LYS A 286 18.42 3.01 12.91
C LYS A 286 18.05 4.11 13.90
N LEU A 287 17.18 5.04 13.50
CA LEU A 287 16.76 6.20 14.28
C LEU A 287 15.51 5.95 15.13
N ARG A 288 15.25 4.69 15.50
CA ARG A 288 14.33 4.40 16.60
C ARG A 288 15.03 4.73 17.90
#